data_AF-A0AB39WRU6-F1
#
_entry.id   AF-A0AB39WRU6-F1
#
_cell.length_a   1.000
_cell.length_b   1.000
_cell.length_c   1.000
_cell.angle_alpha   90.00
_cell.angle_beta   90.00
_cell.angle_gamma   90.00
#
_symmetry.space_group_name_H-M   'P 1'
#
loop_
_entity.id
_entity.type
_entity.pdbx_description
1 polymer ?
#
loop_
_entity_poly.entity_id
_entity_poly.type
_entity_poly.pdbx_seq_one_letter_code
_entity_poly.pdbx_strand_id
1 'polypeptide(L)'
;MSLSKRTQAQIERRLITSLTEACETAKSQIPGFAWLTHVVDYEAFPASLKVVWVFDTQASKDFALADGEARFMGELTAQALADAGVKVRNGSAHVYFDSEEECQRSCGGNWPKRLAQKN
;
A
#
# COMPACT_ATOMS: atom_id res chain seq x y z
N MET A 1 -11.05 -2.02 -21.13
CA MET A 1 -11.76 -3.32 -21.03
C MET A 1 -11.92 -3.60 -19.54
N SER A 2 -13.16 -3.59 -19.03
CA SER A 2 -13.41 -3.87 -17.62
C SER A 2 -13.14 -5.35 -17.32
N LEU A 3 -12.47 -5.61 -16.20
CA LEU A 3 -12.23 -6.98 -15.73
C LEU A 3 -13.57 -7.62 -15.31
N SER A 4 -13.72 -8.92 -15.56
CA SER A 4 -14.90 -9.64 -15.06
C SER A 4 -14.90 -9.66 -13.54
N LYS A 5 -16.08 -9.62 -12.90
CA LYS A 5 -16.22 -9.68 -11.43
C LYS A 5 -15.48 -10.89 -10.82
N ARG A 6 -15.46 -12.03 -11.52
CA ARG A 6 -14.73 -13.23 -11.09
C ARG A 6 -13.21 -12.99 -11.09
N THR A 7 -12.69 -12.33 -12.12
CA THR A 7 -11.26 -11.98 -12.22
C THR A 7 -10.88 -10.95 -11.16
N GLN A 8 -11.71 -9.93 -10.93
CA GLN A 8 -11.52 -8.94 -9.87
C GLN A 8 -11.40 -9.62 -8.51
N ALA A 9 -12.36 -10.46 -8.13
CA ALA A 9 -12.33 -11.18 -6.87
C ALA A 9 -11.12 -12.12 -6.72
N GLN A 10 -10.65 -12.72 -7.82
CA GLN A 10 -9.45 -13.57 -7.78
C GLN A 10 -8.18 -12.74 -7.56
N ILE A 11 -8.04 -11.61 -8.24
CA ILE A 11 -6.91 -10.68 -8.06
C ILE A 11 -6.94 -10.12 -6.63
N GLU A 12 -8.10 -9.68 -6.15
CA GLU A 12 -8.28 -9.13 -4.80
C GLU A 12 -7.83 -10.12 -3.73
N ARG A 13 -8.27 -11.38 -3.81
CA ARG A 13 -7.87 -12.42 -2.88
C ARG A 13 -6.36 -12.61 -2.85
N ARG A 14 -5.71 -12.63 -4.01
CA ARG A 14 -4.26 -12.79 -4.09
C ARG A 14 -3.54 -11.56 -3.56
N LEU A 15 -4.02 -10.36 -3.90
CA LEU A 15 -3.49 -9.10 -3.36
C LEU A 15 -3.54 -9.12 -1.83
N ILE A 16 -4.69 -9.48 -1.24
CA ILE A 16 -4.83 -9.57 0.21
C ILE A 16 -3.80 -10.54 0.79
N THR A 17 -3.67 -11.74 0.23
CA THR A 17 -2.70 -12.73 0.72
C THR A 17 -1.26 -12.20 0.64
N SER A 18 -0.82 -11.76 -0.54
CA SER A 18 0.56 -11.31 -0.75
C SER A 18 0.88 -10.02 0.01
N LEU A 19 -0.07 -9.08 0.12
CA LEU A 19 0.10 -7.86 0.91
C LEU A 19 0.10 -8.13 2.41
N THR A 20 -0.62 -9.15 2.89
CA THR A 20 -0.57 -9.56 4.29
C THR A 20 0.83 -10.07 4.65
N GLU A 21 1.42 -10.91 3.80
CA GLU A 21 2.80 -11.38 4.00
C GLU A 21 3.82 -10.24 3.97
N ALA A 22 3.67 -9.30 3.02
CA ALA A 22 4.48 -8.10 2.96
C ALA A 22 4.31 -7.22 4.21
N CYS A 23 3.10 -7.09 4.74
CA CYS A 23 2.79 -6.32 5.94
C CYS A 23 3.49 -6.89 7.18
N GLU A 24 3.40 -8.21 7.39
CA GLU A 24 4.06 -8.87 8.53
C GLU A 24 5.58 -8.79 8.41
N THR A 25 6.12 -8.98 7.21
CA THR A 25 7.56 -8.81 6.93
C THR A 25 8.02 -7.39 7.23
N ALA A 26 7.25 -6.39 6.79
CA ALA A 26 7.54 -4.98 7.01
C ALA A 26 7.52 -4.60 8.48
N LYS A 27 6.52 -5.03 9.25
CA LYS A 27 6.45 -4.79 10.70
C LYS A 27 7.67 -5.30 11.44
N SER A 28 8.29 -6.39 10.96
CA SER A 28 9.48 -6.95 11.59
C SER A 28 10.78 -6.20 11.26
N GLN A 29 10.81 -5.47 10.14
CA GLN A 29 12.02 -4.82 9.62
C GLN A 29 12.01 -3.30 9.77
N ILE A 30 10.84 -2.67 9.67
CA ILE A 30 10.66 -1.22 9.64
C ILE A 30 10.16 -0.73 11.00
N PRO A 31 10.99 -0.03 11.78
CA PRO A 31 10.55 0.57 13.04
C PRO A 31 9.45 1.61 12.83
N GLY A 32 8.36 1.51 13.58
CA GLY A 32 7.24 2.45 13.53
C GLY A 32 6.30 2.26 12.34
N PHE A 33 6.48 1.22 11.51
CA PHE A 33 5.46 0.80 10.57
C PHE A 33 4.29 0.14 11.33
N ALA A 34 3.07 0.62 11.08
CA ALA A 34 1.87 0.16 11.77
C ALA A 34 1.12 -0.88 10.93
N TRP A 35 0.76 -0.52 9.69
CA TRP A 35 0.00 -1.37 8.78
C TRP A 35 0.04 -0.83 7.34
N LEU A 36 -0.39 -1.64 6.38
CA LEU A 36 -0.59 -1.21 5.00
C LEU A 36 -2.01 -1.54 4.53
N THR A 37 -2.48 -0.79 3.54
CA THR A 37 -3.73 -1.05 2.83
C THR A 37 -3.55 -0.85 1.34
N HIS A 38 -4.46 -1.39 0.54
CA HIS A 38 -4.48 -1.16 -0.89
C HIS A 38 -5.82 -0.54 -1.31
N VAL A 39 -5.73 0.39 -2.26
CA VAL A 39 -6.86 1.00 -2.93
C VAL A 39 -6.70 0.67 -4.40
N VAL A 40 -7.73 0.10 -5.00
CA VAL A 40 -7.70 -0.30 -6.41
C VAL A 40 -8.99 0.11 -7.08
N ASP A 41 -8.86 0.77 -8.22
CA ASP A 41 -9.98 0.98 -9.13
C ASP A 41 -9.89 -0.02 -10.27
N TYR A 42 -10.79 -1.01 -10.28
CA TYR A 42 -10.81 -2.05 -11.29
C TYR A 42 -11.19 -1.55 -12.70
N GLU A 43 -11.68 -0.30 -12.84
CA GLU A 43 -11.94 0.31 -14.15
C GLU A 43 -10.64 0.80 -14.82
N ALA A 44 -9.68 1.31 -14.03
CA ALA A 44 -8.39 1.82 -14.47
C ALA A 44 -7.20 0.91 -14.11
N PHE A 45 -7.49 -0.36 -13.82
CA PHE A 45 -6.50 -1.36 -13.44
C PHE A 45 -5.54 -1.72 -14.59
N PRO A 46 -4.23 -1.93 -14.33
CA PRO A 46 -3.54 -1.91 -13.02
C PRO A 46 -2.98 -0.53 -12.61
N ALA A 47 -3.15 0.51 -13.43
CA ALA A 47 -2.53 1.82 -13.19
C ALA A 47 -3.08 2.54 -11.94
N SER A 48 -4.35 2.30 -11.60
CA SER A 48 -5.05 2.88 -10.45
C SER A 48 -4.69 2.27 -9.10
N LEU A 49 -3.95 1.18 -9.07
CA LEU A 49 -3.62 0.47 -7.83
C LEU A 49 -2.70 1.35 -6.97
N LYS A 50 -3.02 1.50 -5.69
CA LYS A 50 -2.23 2.27 -4.75
C LYS A 50 -2.11 1.47 -3.46
N VAL A 51 -0.90 1.23 -3.01
CA VAL A 51 -0.61 0.59 -1.73
C VAL A 51 -0.14 1.68 -0.78
N VAL A 52 -0.91 1.92 0.27
CA VAL A 52 -0.65 2.95 1.27
C VAL A 52 -0.05 2.27 2.49
N TRP A 53 1.19 2.64 2.79
CA TRP A 53 1.97 2.22 3.94
C TRP A 53 1.81 3.25 5.05
N VAL A 54 1.31 2.80 6.20
CA VAL A 54 0.94 3.65 7.32
C VAL A 54 1.89 3.41 8.49
N PHE A 55 2.48 4.50 8.94
CA PHE A 55 3.35 4.56 10.12
C PHE A 55 2.59 5.06 11.33
N ASP A 56 3.09 4.76 12.52
CA ASP A 56 2.54 5.26 13.79
C ASP A 56 2.62 6.79 13.87
N THR A 57 3.78 7.35 13.52
CA THR A 57 4.10 8.77 13.64
C THR A 57 4.72 9.29 12.36
N GLN A 58 4.66 10.62 12.17
CA GLN A 58 5.34 11.23 11.04
C GLN A 58 6.86 11.10 11.13
N ALA A 59 7.41 11.10 12.34
CA ALA A 59 8.84 10.92 12.57
C ALA A 59 9.34 9.53 12.14
N SER A 60 8.63 8.46 12.47
CA SER A 60 8.98 7.10 12.03
C SER A 60 8.99 6.97 10.52
N LYS A 61 7.98 7.56 9.85
CA LYS A 61 7.91 7.61 8.39
C LYS A 61 9.12 8.34 7.80
N ASP A 62 9.43 9.55 8.30
CA ASP A 62 10.53 10.35 7.77
C ASP A 62 11.88 9.67 8.02
N PHE A 63 12.03 8.98 9.16
CA PHE A 63 13.21 8.16 9.46
C PHE A 63 13.36 6.99 8.49
N ALA A 64 12.30 6.20 8.27
CA ALA A 64 12.30 5.09 7.31
C ALA A 64 12.64 5.55 5.88
N LEU A 65 12.09 6.69 5.45
CA LEU A 65 12.39 7.27 4.15
C LEU A 65 13.85 7.76 4.06
N ALA A 66 14.40 8.33 5.13
CA ALA A 66 15.78 8.79 5.20
C ALA A 66 16.79 7.63 5.24
N ASP A 67 16.44 6.52 5.90
CA ASP A 67 17.27 5.30 5.98
C ASP A 67 17.28 4.50 4.67
N GLY A 68 16.40 4.86 3.72
CA GLY A 68 16.33 4.23 2.40
C GLY A 68 15.38 3.04 2.34
N GLU A 69 14.59 2.80 3.38
CA GLU A 69 13.57 1.73 3.41
C GLU A 69 12.47 1.95 2.38
N ALA A 70 12.34 3.16 1.81
CA ALA A 70 11.46 3.43 0.67
C ALA A 70 11.69 2.43 -0.49
N ARG A 71 12.95 2.04 -0.72
CA ARG A 71 13.30 1.03 -1.72
C ARG A 71 12.77 -0.35 -1.32
N PHE A 72 12.97 -0.74 -0.07
CA PHE A 72 12.52 -2.01 0.47
C PHE A 72 10.99 -2.15 0.40
N MET A 73 10.24 -1.11 0.77
CA MET A 73 8.78 -1.05 0.65
C MET A 73 8.32 -1.13 -0.81
N GLY A 74 9.06 -0.49 -1.72
CA GLY A 74 8.88 -0.58 -3.17
C GLY A 74 9.06 -2.00 -3.70
N GLU A 75 10.12 -2.68 -3.27
CA GLU A 75 10.44 -4.07 -3.66
C GLU A 75 9.40 -5.06 -3.10
N LEU A 76 9.03 -4.95 -1.82
CA LEU A 76 7.95 -5.76 -1.21
C LEU A 76 6.63 -5.57 -1.93
N THR A 77 6.27 -4.33 -2.24
CA THR A 77 5.04 -4.04 -2.99
C THR A 77 5.12 -4.63 -4.39
N ALA A 78 6.22 -4.43 -5.12
CA ALA A 78 6.40 -5.00 -6.45
C ALA A 78 6.28 -6.53 -6.45
N GLN A 79 6.88 -7.19 -5.46
CA GLN A 79 6.82 -8.63 -5.27
C GLN A 79 5.39 -9.09 -5.00
N ALA A 80 4.70 -8.46 -4.04
CA ALA A 80 3.33 -8.81 -3.69
C ALA A 80 2.36 -8.64 -4.89
N LEU A 81 2.58 -7.60 -5.70
CA LEU A 81 1.81 -7.37 -6.93
C LEU A 81 2.11 -8.45 -7.98
N ALA A 82 3.38 -8.80 -8.17
CA ALA A 82 3.78 -9.86 -9.10
C ALA A 82 3.18 -11.22 -8.71
N ASP A 83 3.20 -11.56 -7.42
CA ASP A 83 2.61 -12.79 -6.88
C ASP A 83 1.09 -12.83 -7.04
N ALA A 84 0.44 -11.67 -6.95
CA ALA A 84 -0.97 -11.54 -7.27
C ALA A 84 -1.29 -11.68 -8.77
N GLY A 85 -0.27 -11.73 -9.64
CA GLY A 85 -0.40 -11.78 -11.09
C GLY A 85 -0.56 -10.40 -11.74
N VAL A 86 -0.23 -9.34 -11.00
CA VAL A 86 -0.33 -7.95 -11.44
C VAL A 86 1.03 -7.47 -11.92
N LYS A 87 1.21 -7.39 -13.24
CA LYS A 87 2.45 -6.86 -13.83
C LYS A 87 2.40 -5.33 -13.83
N VAL A 88 3.04 -4.72 -12.83
CA VAL A 88 3.29 -3.28 -12.80
C VAL A 88 4.68 -2.96 -13.36
N ARG A 89 4.79 -1.87 -14.12
CA ARG A 89 6.09 -1.42 -14.64
C ARG A 89 7.00 -0.88 -13.54
N ASN A 90 6.44 -0.31 -12.49
CA ASN A 90 7.19 0.27 -11.38
C ASN A 90 6.39 0.12 -10.09
N GLY A 91 6.72 -0.86 -9.25
CA GLY A 91 6.04 -1.09 -7.97
C GLY A 91 6.09 0.14 -7.06
N SER A 92 7.21 0.87 -7.06
CA SER A 92 7.39 2.10 -6.28
C SER A 92 6.44 3.22 -6.69
N ALA A 93 5.94 3.24 -7.93
CA ALA A 93 4.93 4.23 -8.37
C ALA A 93 3.55 3.98 -7.75
N HIS A 94 3.32 2.76 -7.27
CA HIS A 94 2.11 2.36 -6.57
C HIS A 94 2.26 2.44 -5.05
N VAL A 95 3.45 2.78 -4.53
CA VAL A 95 3.69 2.90 -3.08
C VAL A 95 3.46 4.33 -2.62
N TYR A 96 2.63 4.47 -1.59
CA TYR A 96 2.32 5.72 -0.93
C TYR A 96 2.60 5.58 0.56
N PHE A 97 3.10 6.64 1.18
CA PHE A 97 3.40 6.66 2.61
C PHE A 97 2.47 7.64 3.33
N ASP A 98 2.00 7.25 4.49
CA ASP A 98 1.14 8.05 5.35
C ASP A 98 1.40 7.70 6.83
N SER A 99 0.81 8.43 7.77
CA SER A 99 0.93 8.12 9.20
C SER A 99 -0.39 8.29 9.94
N GLU A 100 -0.58 7.52 11.00
CA GLU A 100 -1.75 7.64 11.88
C GLU A 100 -1.83 9.02 12.50
N GLU A 101 -0.70 9.57 12.94
CA GLU A 101 -0.61 10.94 13.44
C GLU A 101 -1.15 11.99 12.44
N GLU A 102 -0.78 11.89 11.17
CA GLU A 102 -1.22 12.84 10.15
C GLU A 102 -2.70 12.61 9.79
N CYS A 103 -3.16 11.35 9.74
CA CYS A 103 -4.59 11.04 9.59
C CYS A 103 -5.41 11.58 10.77
N GLN A 104 -4.88 11.49 11.99
CA GLN A 104 -5.48 12.05 13.19
C GLN A 104 -5.58 13.58 13.12
N ARG A 105 -4.51 14.26 12.67
CA ARG A 105 -4.49 15.72 12.52
C ARG A 105 -5.42 16.21 11.41
N SER A 106 -5.38 15.62 10.21
CA SER A 106 -6.14 16.14 9.08
C SER A 106 -7.59 15.64 9.03
N CYS A 107 -7.85 14.42 9.51
CA CYS A 107 -9.13 13.73 9.35
C CYS A 107 -9.70 13.13 10.65
N GLY A 108 -9.08 13.39 11.81
CA GLY A 108 -9.54 12.84 13.10
C GLY A 108 -9.48 11.31 13.17
N GLY A 109 -8.56 10.69 12.43
CA GLY A 109 -8.39 9.23 12.36
C GLY A 109 -9.31 8.55 11.33
N ASN A 110 -10.02 9.34 10.52
CA ASN A 110 -10.92 8.82 9.50
C ASN A 110 -10.17 8.41 8.22
N TRP A 111 -9.61 7.20 8.24
CA TRP A 111 -8.93 6.59 7.10
C TRP A 111 -9.78 6.46 5.82
N PRO A 112 -11.07 6.07 5.89
CA PRO A 112 -11.93 6.08 4.70
C PRO A 112 -11.95 7.45 3.99
N LYS A 113 -12.04 8.54 4.76
CA LYS A 113 -12.00 9.91 4.23
C LYS A 113 -10.61 10.27 3.66
N ARG A 114 -9.54 9.89 4.34
CA ARG A 114 -8.14 10.09 3.92
C ARG A 114 -7.86 9.41 2.58
N LEU A 115 -8.26 8.16 2.43
CA LEU A 115 -8.05 7.36 1.23
C LEU A 115 -8.90 7.86 0.06
N ALA A 116 -10.14 8.32 0.33
CA ALA A 116 -11.00 8.92 -0.68
C ALA A 116 -10.43 10.22 -1.26
N GLN A 117 -9.71 11.02 -0.47
CA GLN A 117 -9.07 12.27 -0.95
C GLN A 117 -7.82 12.04 -1.79
N LYS A 118 -7.19 10.86 -1.70
CA LYS A 118 -6.00 10.51 -2.48
C LYS A 118 -6.32 9.83 -3.81
N ASN A 119 -7.60 9.77 -4.21
CA ASN A 119 -8.04 9.18 -5.48
C ASN A 119 -8.12 10.18 -6.62
#